data_AF-A0A559LIH1-F1
#
_entry.id   AF-A0A559LIH1-F1
#
_cell.length_a   1.000
_cell.length_b   1.000
_cell.length_c   1.000
_cell.angle_alpha   90.00
_cell.angle_beta   90.00
_cell.angle_gamma   90.00
#
_symmetry.space_group_name_H-M   'P 1'
#
loop_
_entity.id
_entity.type
_entity.pdbx_description
1 polymer ?
#
loop_
_entity_poly.entity_id
_entity_poly.type
_entity_poly.pdbx_seq_one_letter_code
_entity_poly.pdbx_strand_id
1 'polypeptide(L)'
;MPFYETPMIRVFPRGFVYPIPWGWPCAEGDRLGEEANPWESEDEKSKWRGFCIVSRVLANQADTCRISELMLDNKKLSTGINHFVFDQPNEEYDNLCNIVQRPGFRLLVLSLLAGYLFDCDAEGWDFYRNGIISNLLARASDLQEIVLQTDYPVDETCWGGDRKDFVSFSDIFPVDEWSSGGLE
;
A
#
# COMPACT_ATOMS: atom_id res chain seq x y z
N MET A 1 19.10 33.96 10.90
CA MET A 1 17.69 33.94 10.48
C MET A 1 17.63 33.39 9.06
N PRO A 2 16.63 32.60 8.65
CA PRO A 2 16.59 32.05 7.29
C PRO A 2 16.47 33.19 6.28
N PHE A 3 17.16 33.07 5.14
CA PHE A 3 17.36 34.13 4.15
C PHE A 3 16.25 34.22 3.09
N TYR A 4 15.10 33.60 3.34
CA TYR A 4 13.93 33.64 2.47
C TYR A 4 12.67 33.76 3.34
N GLU A 5 11.78 34.67 2.96
CA GLU A 5 10.45 34.78 3.56
C GLU A 5 9.68 33.50 3.24
N THR A 6 9.51 32.62 4.22
CA THR A 6 8.52 31.54 4.11
C THR A 6 7.14 32.20 4.14
N PRO A 7 6.34 32.18 3.06
CA PRO A 7 5.03 32.79 3.09
C PRO A 7 4.20 32.03 4.12
N MET A 8 3.86 32.68 5.22
CA MET A 8 2.91 32.13 6.17
C MET A 8 1.60 31.85 5.43
N ILE A 9 1.08 30.64 5.58
CA ILE A 9 -0.19 30.05 5.09
C ILE A 9 -1.44 30.97 5.13
N ARG A 10 -1.35 32.17 5.69
CA ARG A 10 -2.48 33.07 6.00
C ARG A 10 -2.79 34.16 4.96
N VAL A 11 -2.17 34.16 3.78
CA VAL A 11 -2.49 35.15 2.72
C VAL A 11 -2.75 34.50 1.36
N PHE A 12 -3.45 33.37 1.33
CA PHE A 12 -3.98 32.87 0.06
C PHE A 12 -5.14 33.76 -0.40
N PRO A 13 -5.14 34.24 -1.65
CA PRO A 13 -6.26 34.99 -2.22
C PRO A 13 -7.58 34.22 -2.08
N ARG A 14 -8.67 34.94 -1.87
CA ARG A 14 -10.01 34.34 -1.85
C ARG A 14 -10.28 33.73 -3.24
N GLY A 15 -10.36 32.40 -3.32
CA GLY A 15 -10.47 31.65 -4.59
C GLY A 15 -9.18 31.02 -5.10
N PHE A 16 -8.08 31.08 -4.34
CA PHE A 16 -6.86 30.34 -4.66
C PHE A 16 -7.10 28.84 -4.52
N VAL A 17 -7.23 28.15 -5.65
CA VAL A 17 -7.24 26.68 -5.70
C VAL A 17 -5.81 26.23 -5.43
N TYR A 18 -5.49 25.96 -4.17
CA TYR A 18 -4.22 25.32 -3.85
C TYR A 18 -4.23 23.93 -4.50
N PRO A 19 -3.29 23.61 -5.41
CA PRO A 19 -3.17 22.25 -5.89
C PRO A 19 -2.86 21.40 -4.66
N ILE A 20 -3.82 20.57 -4.25
CA ILE A 20 -3.58 19.54 -3.24
C ILE A 20 -2.40 18.73 -3.79
N PRO A 21 -1.29 18.57 -3.05
CA PRO A 21 -0.20 17.72 -3.49
C PRO A 21 -0.82 16.35 -3.77
N TRP A 22 -0.87 15.96 -5.03
CA TRP A 22 -1.45 14.69 -5.43
C TRP A 22 -0.57 13.57 -4.86
N GLY A 23 -1.21 12.51 -4.38
CA GLY A 23 -0.53 11.35 -3.84
C GLY A 23 0.33 10.64 -4.88
N TRP A 24 1.06 9.63 -4.44
CA TRP A 24 1.84 8.76 -5.31
C TRP A 24 1.01 7.54 -5.71
N PRO A 25 1.07 7.10 -6.99
CA PRO A 25 1.58 7.83 -8.15
C PRO A 25 0.66 8.97 -8.62
N CYS A 26 1.28 9.98 -9.25
CA CYS A 26 0.61 11.18 -9.75
C CYS A 26 0.28 10.98 -11.24
N ALA A 27 -0.96 10.59 -11.53
CA ALA A 27 -1.42 10.46 -12.91
C ALA A 27 -1.30 11.80 -13.65
N GLU A 28 -0.70 11.80 -14.84
CA GLU A 28 -0.73 12.95 -15.74
C GLU A 28 -2.12 13.08 -16.37
N GLY A 29 -2.93 14.00 -15.85
CA GLY A 29 -4.17 14.44 -16.48
C GLY A 29 -5.47 13.94 -15.85
N ASP A 30 -6.59 14.42 -16.41
CA ASP A 30 -7.95 14.37 -15.87
C ASP A 30 -8.67 13.02 -16.07
N ARG A 31 -7.95 11.91 -16.26
CA ARG A 31 -8.55 10.67 -16.80
C ARG A 31 -7.94 9.39 -16.24
N LEU A 32 -8.79 8.69 -15.46
CA LEU A 32 -8.76 7.25 -15.12
C LEU A 32 -7.52 6.81 -14.32
N GLY A 33 -7.73 5.97 -13.29
CA GLY A 33 -6.65 5.50 -12.43
C GLY A 33 -5.49 4.89 -13.23
N GLU A 34 -4.27 4.98 -12.71
CA GLU A 34 -3.12 4.37 -13.38
C GLU A 34 -3.34 2.86 -13.55
N GLU A 35 -3.04 2.34 -14.75
CA GLU A 35 -3.01 0.90 -14.98
C GLU A 35 -1.88 0.29 -14.15
N ALA A 36 -2.21 -0.73 -13.35
CA ALA A 36 -1.22 -1.55 -12.67
C ALA A 36 -0.55 -2.46 -13.71
N ASN A 37 0.73 -2.23 -13.99
CA ASN A 37 1.52 -3.12 -14.87
C ASN A 37 2.41 -4.05 -14.04
N PRO A 38 2.85 -5.19 -14.60
CA PRO A 38 3.76 -6.10 -13.91
C PRO A 38 5.00 -5.41 -13.34
N TRP A 39 5.39 -5.79 -12.13
CA TRP A 39 6.47 -5.18 -11.33
C TRP A 39 7.89 -5.57 -11.79
N GLU A 40 8.10 -5.77 -13.09
CA GLU A 40 9.36 -6.27 -13.65
C GLU A 40 10.24 -5.16 -14.22
N SER A 41 9.64 -4.12 -14.81
CA SER A 41 10.39 -3.06 -15.49
C SER A 41 10.81 -1.95 -14.55
N GLU A 42 12.03 -1.43 -14.73
CA GLU A 42 12.51 -0.26 -13.99
C GLU A 42 11.68 1.00 -14.26
N ASP A 43 11.13 1.12 -15.48
CA ASP A 43 10.23 2.21 -15.83
C ASP A 43 8.95 2.17 -14.99
N GLU A 44 8.38 0.98 -14.76
CA GLU A 44 7.21 0.81 -13.91
C GLU A 44 7.54 1.13 -12.45
N LYS A 45 8.63 0.55 -11.91
CA LYS A 45 9.08 0.85 -10.54
C LYS A 45 9.37 2.32 -10.31
N SER A 46 9.81 3.04 -11.35
CA SER A 46 10.12 4.47 -11.27
C SER A 46 8.90 5.33 -10.88
N LYS A 47 7.67 4.89 -11.19
CA LYS A 47 6.43 5.56 -10.77
C LYS A 47 6.25 5.54 -9.24
N TRP A 48 6.75 4.49 -8.57
CA TRP A 48 6.76 4.32 -7.11
C TRP A 48 8.15 4.49 -6.49
N ARG A 49 9.05 5.22 -7.14
CA ARG A 49 10.44 5.39 -6.68
C ARG A 49 10.59 5.79 -5.21
N GLY A 50 9.69 6.61 -4.68
CA GLY A 50 9.66 7.04 -3.29
C GLY A 50 9.42 5.87 -2.35
N PHE A 51 8.45 5.01 -2.67
CA PHE A 51 8.21 3.76 -1.96
C PHE A 51 9.44 2.84 -2.01
N CYS A 52 10.02 2.59 -3.20
CA CYS A 52 11.19 1.74 -3.35
C CYS A 52 12.39 2.23 -2.52
N ILE A 53 12.69 3.54 -2.56
CA ILE A 53 13.82 4.12 -1.83
C ILE A 53 13.56 4.08 -0.33
N VAL A 54 12.37 4.51 0.12
CA VAL A 54 12.06 4.58 1.54
C VAL A 54 12.01 3.19 2.14
N SER A 55 11.33 2.22 1.52
CA SER A 55 11.27 0.85 2.02
C SER A 55 12.67 0.24 2.14
N ARG A 56 13.53 0.41 1.13
CA ARG A 56 14.92 -0.05 1.15
C ARG A 56 15.73 0.60 2.27
N VAL A 57 15.62 1.91 2.45
CA VAL A 57 16.36 2.63 3.50
C VAL A 57 15.89 2.17 4.88
N LEU A 58 14.57 2.11 5.10
CA LEU A 58 14.01 1.67 6.36
C LEU A 58 14.44 0.23 6.65
N ALA A 59 14.35 -0.69 5.68
CA ALA A 59 14.78 -2.09 5.79
C ALA A 59 16.25 -2.23 6.20
N ASN A 60 17.15 -1.43 5.62
CA ASN A 60 18.59 -1.51 5.90
C ASN A 60 19.02 -0.81 7.20
N GLN A 61 18.20 0.07 7.77
CA GLN A 61 18.55 0.85 8.97
C GLN A 61 17.89 0.31 10.25
N ALA A 62 17.65 -1.00 10.32
CA ALA A 62 17.01 -1.65 11.48
C ALA A 62 17.69 -1.32 12.82
N ASP A 63 19.03 -1.27 12.82
CA ASP A 63 19.81 -1.04 14.04
C ASP A 63 19.83 0.43 14.49
N THR A 64 19.53 1.36 13.58
CA THR A 64 19.65 2.81 13.83
C THR A 64 18.28 3.48 14.03
N CYS A 65 17.22 2.94 13.41
CA CYS A 65 15.89 3.52 13.46
C CYS A 65 14.86 2.50 13.95
N ARG A 66 14.24 2.79 15.10
CA ARG A 66 13.12 2.03 15.62
C ARG A 66 11.82 2.55 15.01
N ILE A 67 11.27 1.78 14.08
CA ILE A 67 10.00 2.08 13.40
C ILE A 67 8.94 1.18 14.01
N SER A 68 7.86 1.78 14.53
CA SER A 68 6.71 1.05 15.04
C SER A 68 5.52 1.05 14.08
N GLU A 69 5.53 1.93 13.08
CA GLU A 69 4.36 2.16 12.21
C GLU A 69 4.82 2.47 10.80
N LEU A 70 4.15 1.88 9.80
CA LEU A 70 4.33 2.21 8.39
C LEU A 70 2.96 2.48 7.76
N MET A 71 2.81 3.68 7.20
CA MET A 71 1.56 4.08 6.55
C MET A 71 1.79 4.40 5.08
N LEU A 72 1.36 3.51 4.19
CA LEU A 72 1.28 3.71 2.75
C LEU A 72 -0.16 4.04 2.39
N ASP A 73 -0.61 5.22 2.85
CA ASP A 73 -2.00 5.68 2.76
C ASP A 73 -2.20 6.60 1.54
N ASN A 74 -3.21 6.26 0.72
CA ASN A 74 -3.58 7.03 -0.46
C ASN A 74 -4.50 8.23 -0.18
N LYS A 75 -4.92 8.47 1.07
CA LYS A 75 -5.81 9.57 1.48
C LYS A 75 -7.12 9.62 0.67
N LYS A 76 -7.67 8.45 0.31
CA LYS A 76 -8.88 8.28 -0.52
C LYS A 76 -8.74 8.78 -1.96
N LEU A 77 -7.50 9.00 -2.43
CA LEU A 77 -7.24 9.15 -3.85
C LEU A 77 -7.33 7.77 -4.52
N SER A 78 -7.74 7.73 -5.78
CA SER A 78 -7.81 6.52 -6.59
C SER A 78 -6.40 6.10 -7.05
N THR A 79 -5.56 5.75 -6.07
CA THR A 79 -4.14 5.43 -6.24
C THR A 79 -3.67 4.54 -5.10
N GLY A 80 -2.45 4.01 -5.18
CA GLY A 80 -1.87 3.13 -4.16
C GLY A 80 -0.57 2.49 -4.61
N ILE A 81 -0.07 1.55 -3.80
CA ILE A 81 1.04 0.67 -4.20
C ILE A 81 0.53 -0.35 -5.20
N ASN A 82 1.20 -0.48 -6.33
CA ASN A 82 0.88 -1.48 -7.34
C ASN A 82 0.80 -2.89 -6.71
N HIS A 83 -0.35 -3.56 -6.88
CA HIS A 83 -0.58 -4.88 -6.29
C HIS A 83 0.39 -5.97 -6.79
N PHE A 84 1.02 -5.80 -7.96
CA PHE A 84 2.03 -6.73 -8.48
C PHE A 84 3.27 -6.86 -7.56
N VAL A 85 3.49 -5.92 -6.64
CA VAL A 85 4.47 -6.08 -5.54
C VAL A 85 4.20 -7.34 -4.71
N PHE A 86 2.95 -7.80 -4.67
CA PHE A 86 2.51 -8.98 -3.92
C PHE A 86 2.22 -10.18 -4.81
N ASP A 87 2.66 -10.19 -6.07
CA ASP A 87 2.42 -11.31 -6.99
C ASP A 87 3.62 -12.27 -7.08
N GLN A 88 4.84 -11.71 -7.12
CA GLN A 88 6.08 -12.47 -7.19
C GLN A 88 7.12 -11.97 -6.18
N PRO A 89 8.08 -12.81 -5.74
CA PRO A 89 9.18 -12.37 -4.89
C PRO A 89 9.98 -11.23 -5.53
N ASN A 90 10.11 -10.12 -4.82
CA ASN A 90 10.85 -8.93 -5.27
C ASN A 90 11.50 -8.19 -4.09
N GLU A 91 12.44 -7.29 -4.39
CA GLU A 91 13.19 -6.55 -3.37
C GLU A 91 12.26 -5.69 -2.50
N GLU A 92 11.21 -5.09 -3.06
CA GLU A 92 10.27 -4.26 -2.31
C GLU A 92 9.46 -5.07 -1.29
N TYR A 93 9.03 -6.28 -1.64
CA TYR A 93 8.40 -7.22 -0.72
C TYR A 93 9.35 -7.65 0.40
N ASP A 94 10.61 -7.98 0.07
CA ASP A 94 11.62 -8.35 1.06
C ASP A 94 11.91 -7.18 2.02
N ASN A 95 11.96 -5.95 1.49
CA ASN A 95 12.12 -4.74 2.29
C ASN A 95 10.93 -4.55 3.25
N LEU A 96 9.70 -4.75 2.78
CA LEU A 96 8.51 -4.72 3.64
C LEU A 96 8.58 -5.77 4.75
N CYS A 97 8.93 -7.02 4.41
CA CYS A 97 9.13 -8.09 5.40
C CYS A 97 10.14 -7.68 6.48
N ASN A 98 11.27 -7.10 6.07
CA ASN A 98 12.32 -6.65 6.97
C ASN A 98 11.91 -5.45 7.87
N ILE A 99 10.92 -4.67 7.45
CA ILE A 99 10.35 -3.58 8.25
C ILE A 99 9.35 -4.15 9.26
N VAL A 100 8.40 -4.95 8.81
CA VAL A 100 7.28 -5.39 9.66
C VAL A 100 7.68 -6.45 10.69
N GLN A 101 8.73 -7.24 10.43
CA GLN A 101 9.21 -8.26 11.36
C GLN A 101 9.96 -7.69 12.58
N ARG A 102 10.07 -6.36 12.69
CA ARG A 102 10.83 -5.71 13.75
C ARG A 102 10.07 -5.75 15.08
N PRO A 103 10.78 -5.95 16.20
CA PRO A 103 10.16 -5.86 17.52
C PRO A 103 9.53 -4.50 17.77
N GLY A 104 8.26 -4.51 18.15
CA GLY A 104 7.44 -3.33 18.44
C GLY A 104 6.80 -2.67 17.21
N PHE A 105 6.79 -3.32 16.05
CA PHE A 105 6.01 -2.88 14.89
C PHE A 105 4.52 -3.20 15.09
N ARG A 106 3.66 -2.18 15.08
CA ARG A 106 2.28 -2.22 15.58
C ARG A 106 1.23 -1.84 14.55
N LEU A 107 1.55 -1.01 13.56
CA LEU A 107 0.57 -0.52 12.60
C LEU A 107 1.09 -0.60 11.17
N LEU A 108 0.29 -1.22 10.30
CA LEU A 108 0.51 -1.25 8.87
C LEU A 108 -0.72 -0.72 8.13
N VAL A 109 -0.55 0.37 7.37
CA VAL A 109 -1.55 0.83 6.40
C VAL A 109 -1.04 0.54 5.00
N LEU A 110 -1.80 -0.23 4.22
CA LEU A 110 -1.53 -0.57 2.83
C LEU A 110 -2.71 -0.17 1.96
N SER A 111 -2.56 0.93 1.21
CA SER A 111 -3.44 1.25 0.09
C SER A 111 -2.87 0.65 -1.19
N LEU A 112 -3.60 -0.29 -1.79
CA LEU A 112 -3.21 -0.99 -3.01
C LEU A 112 -3.90 -0.36 -4.23
N LEU A 113 -3.15 -0.30 -5.32
CA LEU A 113 -3.66 -0.02 -6.66
C LEU A 113 -3.98 -1.36 -7.31
N ALA A 114 -5.26 -1.74 -7.32
CA ALA A 114 -5.76 -2.86 -8.13
C ALA A 114 -5.67 -2.52 -9.63
N GLY A 115 -5.77 -1.22 -9.96
CA GLY A 115 -5.85 -0.76 -11.33
C GLY A 115 -7.23 -1.06 -11.92
N TYR A 116 -7.51 -0.52 -13.10
CA TYR A 116 -8.76 -0.80 -13.79
C TYR A 116 -8.72 -2.25 -14.32
N LEU A 117 -9.14 -3.21 -13.49
CA LEU A 117 -9.34 -4.61 -13.86
C LEU A 117 -10.58 -4.68 -14.79
N PHE A 118 -10.38 -4.35 -16.08
CA PHE A 118 -11.43 -4.15 -17.08
C PHE A 118 -12.34 -5.38 -17.28
N ASP A 119 -11.81 -6.58 -17.03
CA ASP A 119 -12.47 -7.83 -17.41
C ASP A 119 -13.17 -8.54 -16.25
N CYS A 120 -13.10 -8.03 -15.02
CA CYS A 120 -13.66 -8.66 -13.82
C CYS A 120 -13.22 -10.13 -13.63
N ASP A 121 -12.15 -10.57 -14.30
CA ASP A 121 -11.67 -11.94 -14.21
C ASP A 121 -11.08 -12.19 -12.81
N ALA A 122 -11.51 -13.30 -12.20
CA ALA A 122 -11.13 -13.70 -10.85
C ALA A 122 -9.60 -13.75 -10.64
N GLU A 123 -8.86 -14.05 -11.71
CA GLU A 123 -7.40 -14.16 -11.73
C GLU A 123 -6.72 -12.82 -11.39
N GLY A 124 -7.34 -11.69 -11.75
CA GLY A 124 -6.83 -10.36 -11.41
C GLY A 124 -6.84 -10.06 -9.90
N TRP A 125 -7.54 -10.87 -9.11
CA TRP A 125 -7.64 -10.75 -7.65
C TRP A 125 -6.82 -11.81 -6.90
N ASP A 126 -6.09 -12.68 -7.59
CA ASP A 126 -5.36 -13.79 -6.98
C ASP A 126 -4.17 -13.33 -6.11
N PHE A 127 -3.74 -12.07 -6.22
CA PHE A 127 -2.75 -11.49 -5.30
C PHE A 127 -3.23 -11.45 -3.84
N TYR A 128 -4.55 -11.54 -3.60
CA TYR A 128 -5.09 -11.72 -2.24
C TYR A 128 -5.05 -13.19 -1.78
N ARG A 129 -4.96 -14.15 -2.70
CA ARG A 129 -5.07 -15.60 -2.43
C ARG A 129 -3.75 -16.34 -2.48
N ASN A 130 -2.74 -15.77 -3.13
CA ASN A 130 -1.43 -16.37 -3.29
C ASN A 130 -0.63 -16.49 -1.97
N GLY A 131 -1.17 -15.96 -0.86
CA GLY A 131 -0.59 -16.03 0.48
C GLY A 131 0.59 -15.09 0.72
N ILE A 132 0.98 -14.26 -0.26
CA ILE A 132 2.13 -13.34 -0.10
C ILE A 132 1.81 -12.26 0.93
N ILE A 133 0.61 -11.66 0.88
CA ILE A 133 0.17 -10.71 1.91
C ILE A 133 0.09 -11.41 3.28
N SER A 134 -0.53 -12.59 3.35
CA SER A 134 -0.62 -13.36 4.60
C SER A 134 0.75 -13.65 5.22
N ASN A 135 1.73 -14.05 4.40
CA ASN A 135 3.10 -14.28 4.84
C ASN A 135 3.80 -13.00 5.33
N LEU A 136 3.55 -11.85 4.72
CA LEU A 136 4.03 -10.55 5.23
C LEU A 136 3.47 -10.27 6.61
N LEU A 137 2.16 -10.46 6.79
CA LEU A 137 1.45 -10.20 8.04
C LEU A 137 1.85 -11.17 9.16
N ALA A 138 2.13 -12.44 8.82
CA ALA A 138 2.55 -13.45 9.78
C ALA A 138 3.91 -13.12 10.40
N ARG A 139 4.76 -12.38 9.68
CA ARG A 139 6.06 -11.92 10.19
C ARG A 139 5.94 -10.79 11.22
N ALA A 140 4.83 -10.06 11.21
CA ALA A 140 4.61 -8.92 12.10
C ALA A 140 4.05 -9.39 13.46
N SER A 141 4.92 -9.95 14.31
CA SER A 141 4.50 -10.57 15.59
C SER A 141 3.79 -9.63 16.56
N ASP A 142 4.14 -8.34 16.51
CA ASP A 142 3.66 -7.33 17.44
C ASP A 142 2.57 -6.43 16.82
N LEU A 143 2.04 -6.82 15.65
CA LEU A 143 1.05 -6.07 14.90
C LEU A 143 -0.25 -5.94 15.72
N GLN A 144 -0.74 -4.72 15.86
CA GLN A 144 -1.96 -4.39 16.59
C GLN A 144 -3.07 -3.90 15.67
N GLU A 145 -2.70 -3.20 14.60
CA GLU A 145 -3.64 -2.63 13.65
C GLU A 145 -3.14 -2.83 12.21
N ILE A 146 -4.09 -3.20 11.35
CA ILE A 146 -3.88 -3.26 9.92
C ILE A 146 -5.04 -2.60 9.19
N VAL A 147 -4.70 -1.75 8.23
CA VAL A 147 -5.65 -1.12 7.33
C VAL A 147 -5.26 -1.51 5.91
N LEU A 148 -6.10 -2.32 5.28
CA LEU A 148 -5.97 -2.70 3.88
C LEU A 148 -7.03 -1.96 3.07
N GLN A 149 -6.59 -1.21 2.06
CA GLN A 149 -7.44 -0.40 1.20
C GLN A 149 -7.12 -0.71 -0.27
N THR A 150 -8.09 -0.52 -1.14
CA THR A 150 -7.94 -0.60 -2.59
C THR A 150 -8.53 0.65 -3.23
N ASP A 151 -8.04 1.03 -4.40
CA ASP A 151 -8.59 2.10 -5.24
C ASP A 151 -9.88 1.69 -5.98
N TYR A 152 -10.26 0.42 -5.90
CA TYR A 152 -11.48 -0.10 -6.52
C TYR A 152 -12.74 0.51 -5.87
N PRO A 153 -13.64 1.15 -6.63
CA PRO A 153 -14.79 1.83 -6.07
C PRO A 153 -15.88 0.81 -5.67
N VAL A 154 -16.50 1.03 -4.50
CA VAL A 154 -17.49 0.12 -3.88
C VAL A 154 -18.93 0.49 -4.28
N ASP A 155 -19.11 1.37 -5.26
CA ASP A 155 -20.43 1.77 -5.74
C ASP A 155 -21.15 0.65 -6.50
N GLU A 156 -22.47 0.80 -6.60
CA GLU A 156 -23.55 -0.20 -6.74
C GLU A 156 -23.49 -1.18 -7.94
N THR A 157 -22.37 -1.23 -8.66
CA THR A 157 -22.09 -2.13 -9.79
C THR A 157 -21.13 -3.26 -9.40
N CYS A 158 -21.10 -3.71 -8.14
CA CYS A 158 -20.55 -5.01 -7.78
C CYS A 158 -21.39 -6.09 -8.48
N TRP A 159 -21.05 -6.40 -9.73
CA TRP A 159 -21.65 -7.51 -10.47
C TRP A 159 -21.40 -8.77 -9.63
N GLY A 160 -22.48 -9.47 -9.27
CA GLY A 160 -22.36 -10.67 -8.45
C GLY A 160 -21.38 -11.65 -9.08
N GLY A 161 -20.29 -11.94 -8.38
CA GLY A 161 -19.29 -12.93 -8.75
C GLY A 161 -19.69 -14.34 -8.28
N ASP A 162 -19.10 -15.36 -8.91
CA ASP A 162 -19.17 -16.73 -8.42
C ASP A 162 -18.43 -16.82 -7.07
N ARG A 163 -18.74 -17.83 -6.25
CA ARG A 163 -18.08 -18.06 -4.95
C ARG A 163 -16.56 -18.14 -5.07
N LYS A 164 -16.06 -18.65 -6.21
CA LYS A 164 -14.63 -18.69 -6.57
C LYS A 164 -14.01 -17.32 -6.81
N ASP A 165 -14.80 -16.25 -6.88
CA ASP A 165 -14.36 -14.86 -7.09
C ASP A 165 -14.31 -14.09 -5.75
N PHE A 166 -14.75 -14.71 -4.65
CA PHE A 166 -14.62 -14.13 -3.31
C PHE A 166 -13.23 -14.42 -2.74
N VAL A 167 -12.70 -13.44 -2.02
CA VAL A 167 -11.47 -13.57 -1.23
C VAL A 167 -11.87 -13.89 0.21
N SER A 168 -11.33 -14.98 0.76
CA SER A 168 -11.54 -15.31 2.17
C SER A 168 -10.70 -14.38 3.03
N PHE A 169 -11.22 -14.01 4.20
CA PHE A 169 -10.43 -13.28 5.19
C PHE A 169 -9.18 -14.07 5.60
N SER A 170 -9.28 -15.41 5.66
CA SER A 170 -8.16 -16.30 5.97
C SER A 170 -7.09 -16.39 4.88
N ASP A 171 -7.39 -15.94 3.65
CA ASP A 171 -6.40 -15.90 2.56
C ASP A 171 -5.43 -14.73 2.76
N ILE A 172 -5.91 -13.64 3.37
CA ILE A 172 -5.16 -12.41 3.63
C ILE A 172 -4.57 -12.41 5.04
N PHE A 173 -5.38 -12.76 6.04
CA PHE A 173 -5.02 -12.58 7.45
C PHE A 173 -4.61 -13.91 8.07
N PRO A 174 -3.38 -14.01 8.62
CA PRO A 174 -2.84 -15.21 9.26
C PRO A 174 -3.40 -15.36 10.68
N VAL A 175 -4.71 -15.60 10.77
CA VAL A 175 -5.45 -15.65 12.05
C VAL A 175 -4.93 -16.77 12.95
N ASP A 176 -4.54 -17.90 12.37
CA ASP A 176 -4.03 -19.05 13.12
C ASP A 176 -2.68 -18.73 13.77
N GLU A 177 -1.78 -18.02 13.06
CA GLU A 177 -0.50 -17.57 13.58
C GLU A 177 -0.66 -16.54 14.71
N TRP A 178 -1.55 -15.55 14.52
CA TRP A 178 -1.80 -14.52 15.53
C TRP A 178 -2.49 -15.04 16.80
N SER A 179 -3.38 -16.03 16.65
CA SER A 179 -4.13 -16.61 17.77
C SER A 179 -3.27 -17.38 18.78
N SER A 180 -2.00 -17.66 18.46
CA SER A 180 -1.04 -18.31 19.34
C SER A 180 -0.27 -17.35 20.26
N GLY A 181 -0.43 -16.04 20.07
CA GLY A 181 0.05 -15.00 21.00
C GLY A 181 -0.88 -14.92 22.20
N GLY A 182 -0.44 -15.47 23.33
CA GLY A 182 -1.23 -15.57 24.57
C GLY A 182 -1.88 -14.25 24.98
N LEU A 183 -3.17 -14.35 25.31
CA LEU A 183 -3.81 -13.46 26.26
C LEU A 183 -3.08 -13.61 27.60
N GLU A 184 -2.03 -12.82 27.83
CA GLU A 184 -1.49 -12.55 29.17
C GLU A 184 -2.07 -11.25 29.74
#